data_AF-A0A349ME95-F1
#
_entry.id   AF-A0A349ME95-F1
#
_cell.length_a   1.000
_cell.length_b   1.000
_cell.length_c   1.000
_cell.angle_alpha   90.00
_cell.angle_beta   90.00
_cell.angle_gamma   90.00
#
_symmetry.space_group_name_H-M   'P 1'
#
loop_
_entity.id
_entity.type
_entity.pdbx_description
1 polymer ?
#
loop_
_entity_poly.entity_id
_entity_poly.type
_entity_poly.pdbx_seq_one_letter_code
_entity_poly.pdbx_strand_id
1 'polypeptide(L)'
;MRRTKTLDLDGIAITVHELTVAEVRNWEADLSDKERKFDLVSESLMDNVSLSDIVRMSNATMPMLDSMTPSMVDEIIAVAKELNPHFFTMRGRLMDAARLLPPTL
;
A
#
# COMPACT_ATOMS: atom_id res chain seq x y z
N MET A 1 -9.36 -19.22 -0.12
CA MET A 1 -8.84 -18.75 -1.42
C MET A 1 -8.92 -17.24 -1.40
N ARG A 2 -7.80 -16.52 -1.55
CA ARG A 2 -7.78 -15.04 -1.52
C ARG A 2 -8.36 -14.48 -2.82
N ARG A 3 -9.08 -13.35 -2.76
CA ARG A 3 -9.54 -12.67 -3.97
C ARG A 3 -8.37 -12.05 -4.74
N THR A 4 -8.46 -12.04 -6.07
CA THR A 4 -7.46 -11.42 -6.95
C THR A 4 -8.13 -10.73 -8.14
N LYS A 5 -7.48 -9.71 -8.70
CA LYS A 5 -7.90 -9.05 -9.94
C LYS A 5 -6.67 -8.58 -10.71
N THR A 6 -6.68 -8.76 -12.03
CA THR A 6 -5.57 -8.37 -12.91
C THR A 6 -5.95 -7.17 -13.75
N LEU A 7 -5.01 -6.24 -13.89
CA LEU A 7 -5.05 -5.05 -14.72
C LEU A 7 -3.96 -5.16 -15.80
N ASP A 8 -4.25 -4.64 -16.99
CA ASP A 8 -3.24 -4.36 -18.02
C ASP A 8 -3.05 -2.84 -18.05
N LEU A 9 -1.86 -2.38 -17.68
CA LEU A 9 -1.50 -0.96 -17.63
C LEU A 9 -0.40 -0.72 -18.66
N ASP A 10 -0.82 -0.37 -19.88
CA ASP A 10 0.09 -0.17 -21.03
C ASP A 10 1.00 -1.38 -21.28
N GLY A 11 0.41 -2.58 -21.29
CA GLY A 11 1.14 -3.85 -21.49
C GLY A 11 1.85 -4.38 -20.24
N ILE A 12 1.73 -3.70 -19.09
CA ILE A 12 2.22 -4.20 -17.79
C ILE A 12 1.08 -4.90 -17.05
N ALA A 13 1.18 -6.23 -16.90
CA ALA A 13 0.19 -7.01 -16.19
C ALA A 13 0.38 -6.95 -14.66
N ILE A 14 -0.52 -6.24 -13.98
CA ILE A 14 -0.54 -6.14 -12.51
C ILE A 14 -1.68 -6.98 -11.93
N THR A 15 -1.35 -7.94 -11.08
CA THR A 15 -2.32 -8.72 -10.30
C THR A 15 -2.34 -8.22 -8.87
N VAL A 16 -3.45 -7.63 -8.47
CA VAL A 16 -3.75 -7.21 -7.10
C VAL A 16 -4.45 -8.37 -6.39
N HIS A 17 -4.18 -8.52 -5.10
CA HIS A 17 -4.74 -9.58 -4.26
C HIS A 17 -5.19 -9.07 -2.90
N GLU A 18 -6.12 -9.83 -2.31
CA GLU A 18 -6.56 -9.65 -0.94
C GLU A 18 -5.48 -10.09 0.05
N LEU A 19 -5.21 -9.24 1.03
CA LEU A 19 -4.30 -9.48 2.13
C LEU A 19 -4.95 -10.39 3.17
N THR A 20 -4.18 -11.36 3.62
CA THR A 20 -4.48 -12.15 4.81
C THR A 20 -4.24 -11.32 6.07
N VAL A 21 -4.90 -11.70 7.17
CA VAL A 21 -4.66 -11.07 8.49
C VAL A 21 -3.19 -11.17 8.90
N ALA A 22 -2.49 -12.25 8.52
CA ALA A 22 -1.06 -12.41 8.79
C ALA A 22 -0.22 -11.36 8.05
N GLU A 23 -0.51 -11.10 6.77
CA GLU A 23 0.18 -10.06 5.99
C GLU A 23 -0.09 -8.66 6.53
N VAL A 24 -1.32 -8.39 7.01
CA VAL A 24 -1.66 -7.13 7.68
C VAL A 24 -0.89 -6.94 8.99
N ARG A 25 -0.69 -8.00 9.78
CA ARG A 25 0.14 -7.94 11.00
C ARG A 25 1.61 -7.70 10.68
N ASN A 26 2.14 -8.38 9.65
CA ASN A 26 3.52 -8.17 9.21
C ASN A 26 3.72 -6.73 8.72
N TRP A 27 2.75 -6.19 7.98
CA TRP A 27 2.75 -4.78 7.58
C TRP A 27 2.84 -3.83 8.77
N GLU A 28 2.05 -4.06 9.83
CA GLU A 28 2.08 -3.21 11.03
C GLU A 28 3.39 -3.33 11.79
N ALA A 29 3.94 -4.53 11.93
CA ALA A 29 5.25 -4.76 12.53
C ALA A 29 6.36 -3.98 11.79
N ASP A 30 6.31 -3.97 10.45
CA ASP A 30 7.28 -3.24 9.62
C ASP A 30 7.18 -1.72 9.81
N LEU A 31 6.02 -1.17 10.17
CA LEU A 31 5.90 0.27 10.48
C LEU A 31 6.64 0.65 11.78
N SER A 32 6.75 -0.29 12.71
CA SER A 32 7.40 -0.09 14.01
C SER A 32 8.91 -0.39 14.00
N ASP A 33 9.44 -0.84 12.85
CA ASP A 33 10.86 -1.12 12.69
C ASP A 33 11.68 0.17 12.66
N LYS A 34 12.60 0.30 13.63
CA LYS A 34 13.49 1.46 13.76
C LYS A 34 14.57 1.52 12.69
N GLU A 35 14.87 0.39 12.04
CA GLU A 35 15.85 0.31 10.96
C GLU A 35 15.22 0.58 9.58
N ARG A 36 13.89 0.73 9.53
CA ARG A 36 13.17 1.05 8.30
C ARG A 36 13.67 2.38 7.73
N LYS A 37 14.23 2.31 6.53
CA LYS A 37 14.57 3.51 5.75
C LYS A 37 13.28 4.20 5.33
N PHE A 38 13.13 5.45 5.75
CA PHE A 38 12.03 6.29 5.34
C PHE A 38 12.27 6.79 3.90
N ASP A 39 11.36 6.44 2.99
CA ASP A 39 11.34 6.93 1.61
C ASP A 39 10.18 7.91 1.44
N LEU A 40 10.52 9.20 1.38
CA LEU A 40 9.51 10.26 1.31
C LEU A 40 8.60 10.10 0.09
N VAL A 41 9.12 9.69 -1.08
CA VAL A 41 8.30 9.54 -2.29
C VAL A 41 7.35 8.37 -2.11
N SER A 42 7.87 7.21 -1.68
CA SER A 42 7.03 6.04 -1.39
C SER A 42 5.92 6.36 -0.39
N GLU A 43 6.18 7.17 0.63
CA GLU A 43 5.21 7.47 1.70
C GLU A 43 4.23 8.61 1.37
N SER A 44 4.56 9.51 0.44
CA SER A 44 3.78 10.75 0.23
C SER A 44 3.25 10.98 -1.18
N LEU A 45 3.72 10.22 -2.18
CA LEU A 45 3.32 10.44 -3.57
C LEU A 45 1.82 10.19 -3.79
N MET A 46 1.30 9.11 -3.21
CA MET A 46 -0.10 8.69 -3.35
C MET A 46 -0.89 9.04 -2.10
N ASP A 47 -2.15 9.40 -2.27
CA ASP A 47 -3.00 9.75 -1.14
C ASP A 47 -3.41 8.49 -0.34
N ASN A 48 -3.20 8.55 0.98
CA ASN A 48 -3.63 7.53 1.95
C ASN A 48 -3.05 6.11 1.77
N VAL A 49 -2.00 5.91 0.95
CA VAL A 49 -1.33 4.62 0.75
C VAL A 49 0.11 4.82 0.29
N SER A 50 1.05 4.00 0.77
CA SER A 50 2.44 4.06 0.32
C SER A 50 2.68 3.16 -0.91
N LEU A 51 3.71 3.42 -1.71
CA LEU A 51 4.12 2.51 -2.80
C LEU A 51 4.51 1.13 -2.26
N SER A 52 5.10 1.08 -1.06
CA SER A 52 5.40 -0.17 -0.37
C SER A 52 4.15 -0.96 0.03
N ASP A 53 3.04 -0.29 0.36
CA ASP A 53 1.75 -0.93 0.62
C ASP A 53 1.21 -1.59 -0.66
N ILE A 54 1.35 -0.92 -1.81
CA ILE A 54 0.91 -1.43 -3.12
C ILE A 54 1.65 -2.72 -3.48
N VAL A 55 2.97 -2.76 -3.27
CA VAL A 55 3.79 -3.97 -3.50
C VAL A 55 3.30 -5.15 -2.67
N ARG A 56 2.85 -4.92 -1.42
CA ARG A 56 2.38 -6.02 -0.54
C ARG A 56 1.10 -6.68 -1.03
N MET A 57 0.23 -5.94 -1.71
CA MET A 57 -1.06 -6.43 -2.18
C MET A 57 -1.10 -6.64 -3.70
N SER A 58 0.05 -6.67 -4.36
CA SER A 58 0.12 -6.93 -5.79
C SER A 58 1.36 -7.75 -6.17
N ASN A 59 1.51 -8.07 -7.45
CA ASN A 59 2.75 -8.59 -8.02
C ASN A 59 3.68 -7.45 -8.50
N ALA A 60 3.34 -6.18 -8.25
CA ALA A 60 4.19 -5.07 -8.63
C ALA A 60 5.50 -5.12 -7.84
N THR A 61 6.59 -4.68 -8.47
CA THR A 61 7.87 -4.44 -7.82
C THR A 61 8.13 -2.94 -7.78
N MET A 62 9.02 -2.46 -6.90
CA MET A 62 9.35 -1.04 -6.87
C MET A 62 9.85 -0.51 -8.24
N PRO A 63 10.74 -1.21 -8.97
CA PRO A 63 11.14 -0.79 -10.31
C PRO A 63 9.98 -0.72 -11.32
N MET A 64 8.95 -1.57 -11.18
CA MET A 64 7.75 -1.45 -12.01
C MET A 64 6.98 -0.19 -11.67
N LEU A 65 6.77 0.09 -10.39
CA LEU A 65 6.09 1.31 -9.94
C LEU A 65 6.87 2.58 -10.34
N ASP A 66 8.20 2.56 -10.28
CA ASP A 66 9.06 3.68 -10.71
C ASP A 66 8.93 3.99 -12.21
N SER A 67 8.57 2.99 -13.02
CA SER A 67 8.31 3.17 -14.45
C SER A 67 6.88 3.59 -14.77
N MET A 68 5.98 3.57 -13.78
CA MET A 68 4.58 3.93 -13.96
C MET A 68 4.33 5.41 -13.73
N THR A 69 3.33 5.94 -14.43
CA THR A 69 2.78 7.25 -14.08
C THR A 69 1.91 7.16 -12.83
N PRO A 70 1.74 8.24 -12.04
CA PRO A 70 0.84 8.23 -10.89
C PRO A 70 -0.60 7.79 -11.25
N SER A 71 -1.11 8.15 -12.43
CA SER A 71 -2.44 7.73 -12.89
C SER A 71 -2.56 6.21 -13.07
N MET A 72 -1.50 5.54 -13.56
CA MET A 72 -1.48 4.07 -13.62
C MET A 72 -1.48 3.46 -12.22
N VAL A 73 -0.74 4.07 -11.28
CA VAL A 73 -0.72 3.64 -9.88
C VAL A 73 -2.09 3.82 -9.23
N ASP A 74 -2.84 4.89 -9.55
CA ASP A 74 -4.21 5.11 -9.10
C ASP A 74 -5.17 3.98 -9.52
N GLU A 75 -5.01 3.43 -10.72
CA GLU A 75 -5.80 2.28 -11.18
C GLU A 75 -5.55 1.03 -10.33
N ILE A 76 -4.27 0.80 -9.95
CA ILE A 76 -3.90 -0.28 -9.01
C ILE A 76 -4.54 -0.02 -7.64
N ILE A 77 -4.47 1.21 -7.13
CA ILE A 77 -5.03 1.60 -5.84
C ILE A 77 -6.54 1.41 -5.80
N ALA A 78 -7.25 1.74 -6.89
CA ALA A 78 -8.69 1.55 -6.98
C ALA A 78 -9.07 0.08 -6.80
N VAL A 79 -8.35 -0.83 -7.46
CA VAL A 79 -8.56 -2.28 -7.30
C VAL A 79 -8.13 -2.76 -5.92
N ALA A 80 -7.01 -2.25 -5.40
CA ALA A 80 -6.55 -2.56 -4.05
C ALA A 80 -7.60 -2.21 -3.00
N LYS A 81 -8.27 -1.06 -3.11
CA LYS A 81 -9.36 -0.65 -2.23
C LYS A 81 -10.58 -1.56 -2.34
N GLU A 82 -10.91 -2.03 -3.55
CA GLU A 82 -12.00 -2.99 -3.80
C GLU A 82 -11.72 -4.35 -3.11
N LEU A 83 -10.48 -4.82 -3.18
CA LEU A 83 -10.09 -6.13 -2.62
C LEU A 83 -9.76 -6.07 -1.12
N ASN A 84 -9.28 -4.94 -0.62
CA ASN A 84 -8.77 -4.79 0.75
C ASN A 84 -9.47 -3.69 1.57
N PRO A 85 -10.81 -3.55 1.56
CA PRO A 85 -11.50 -2.40 2.18
C PRO A 85 -11.20 -2.25 3.68
N HIS A 86 -11.03 -3.38 4.38
CA HIS A 86 -10.70 -3.38 5.80
C HIS A 86 -9.29 -2.87 6.09
N PHE A 87 -8.30 -3.18 5.24
CA PHE A 87 -6.93 -2.68 5.38
C PHE A 87 -6.92 -1.16 5.26
N PHE A 88 -7.53 -0.59 4.21
CA PHE A 88 -7.58 0.86 4.01
C PHE A 88 -8.33 1.57 5.15
N THR A 89 -9.44 1.00 5.62
CA THR A 89 -10.18 1.53 6.77
C THR A 89 -9.33 1.52 8.05
N MET A 90 -8.63 0.42 8.32
CA MET A 90 -7.75 0.30 9.48
C MET A 90 -6.57 1.28 9.40
N ARG A 91 -5.91 1.36 8.24
CA ARG A 91 -4.79 2.27 7.98
C ARG A 91 -5.20 3.73 8.19
N GLY A 92 -6.36 4.14 7.68
CA GLY A 92 -6.90 5.49 7.92
C GLY A 92 -7.05 5.81 9.41
N ARG A 93 -7.64 4.89 10.19
CA ARG A 93 -7.75 5.03 11.65
C ARG A 93 -6.39 5.14 12.34
N LEU A 94 -5.39 4.38 11.88
CA LEU A 94 -4.03 4.45 12.43
C LEU A 94 -3.36 5.79 12.13
N MET A 95 -3.51 6.33 10.91
CA MET A 95 -2.96 7.64 10.55
C MET A 95 -3.63 8.78 11.33
N ASP A 96 -4.94 8.71 11.53
CA ASP A 96 -5.66 9.68 12.35
C ASP A 96 -5.24 9.59 13.83
N ALA A 97 -5.07 8.38 14.36
CA ALA A 97 -4.56 8.17 15.71
C ALA A 97 -3.13 8.72 15.87
N ALA A 98 -2.25 8.50 14.89
CA ALA A 98 -0.89 9.03 14.90
C ALA A 98 -0.86 10.56 14.94
N ARG A 99 -1.80 11.24 14.27
CA ARG A 99 -1.93 12.71 14.31
C ARG A 99 -2.36 13.24 15.68
N LEU A 100 -3.08 12.45 16.46
CA LEU A 100 -3.58 12.82 17.79
C LEU A 100 -2.55 12.57 18.92
N LEU A 101 -1.53 11.75 18.67
CA LEU A 101 -0.48 11.51 19.65
C LEU A 101 0.41 12.76 19.76
N PRO A 102 0.62 13.31 20.98
CA PRO A 102 1.56 14.41 21.15
C PRO A 102 2.95 13.93 20.70
N PRO A 103 3.75 14.79 20.03
CA PRO A 103 5.14 14.44 19.74
C PRO A 103 5.82 14.19 21.08
N THR A 104 6.23 12.94 21.31
CA THR A 104 7.09 12.62 22.46
C THR A 104 8.38 13.40 22.28
N LEU A 105 8.57 14.41 23.16
CA LEU A 105 9.82 15.16 23.35
C LEU A 105 10.95 14.23 23.79
#